data_AF-A0A849F3F6-F1
#
_entry.id   AF-A0A849F3F6-F1
#
_cell.length_a   1.000
_cell.length_b   1.000
_cell.length_c   1.000
_cell.angle_alpha   90.00
_cell.angle_beta   90.00
_cell.angle_gamma   90.00
#
_symmetry.space_group_name_H-M   'P 1'
#
loop_
_entity.id
_entity.type
_entity.pdbx_description
1 polymer ?
#
loop_
_entity_poly.entity_id
_entity_poly.type
_entity_poly.pdbx_seq_one_letter_code
_entity_poly.pdbx_strand_id
1 'polypeptide(L)'
;MQKLLAYPLTVIYFLFFGLILVVFHPIQWICFHVFGYEAHKGSVSLLNLCLLRCTHLLGTTYEFNNPHHIPIERPLILVLNHQSMNDIPPIIWFMRKHHPKFVSKIELGKGIPSVSFNLRHGGSVLIDRKDSKQALVQIAKLGKYIEKYNRSAVIFPEGTRSRNGVPKKFQPTGLRILMKNAPSALIVPISINNSWKMLRYGKFPYGIGNRITFDVHQPIENQGELDGLIAMAEEKVTAGINLPK
;
A
#
# COMPACT_ATOMS: atom_id res chain seq x y z
N MET A 1 21.16 21.06 -9.87
CA MET A 1 22.09 20.50 -8.87
C MET A 1 21.54 19.26 -8.16
N GLN A 2 20.37 19.29 -7.50
CA GLN A 2 19.79 18.10 -6.82
C GLN A 2 19.66 16.86 -7.71
N LYS A 3 19.21 17.02 -8.98
CA LYS A 3 19.10 15.91 -9.92
C LYS A 3 20.44 15.22 -10.22
N LEU A 4 21.55 15.96 -10.24
CA LEU A 4 22.88 15.40 -10.48
C LEU A 4 23.34 14.54 -9.29
N LEU A 5 23.16 15.05 -8.07
CA LEU A 5 23.45 14.30 -6.84
C LEU A 5 22.57 13.06 -6.68
N ALA A 6 21.35 13.09 -7.23
CA ALA A 6 20.42 11.98 -7.16
C ALA A 6 20.89 10.73 -7.92
N TYR A 7 21.68 10.87 -8.99
CA TYR A 7 22.17 9.72 -9.78
C TYR A 7 22.98 8.72 -8.94
N PRO A 8 24.12 9.10 -8.33
CA PRO A 8 24.92 8.17 -7.53
C PRO A 8 24.15 7.64 -6.32
N LEU A 9 23.38 8.49 -5.63
CA LEU A 9 22.55 8.06 -4.50
C LEU A 9 21.48 7.04 -4.91
N THR A 10 20.87 7.19 -6.09
CA THR A 10 19.88 6.24 -6.60
C THR A 10 20.51 4.89 -6.93
N VAL A 11 21.74 4.87 -7.47
CA VAL A 11 22.48 3.62 -7.72
C VAL A 11 22.73 2.89 -6.40
N ILE A 12 23.27 3.59 -5.40
CA ILE A 12 23.51 3.03 -4.06
C ILE A 12 22.19 2.51 -3.47
N TYR A 13 21.12 3.32 -3.51
CA TYR A 13 19.79 2.92 -3.06
C TYR A 13 19.30 1.64 -3.73
N PHE A 14 19.41 1.51 -5.06
CA PHE A 14 18.94 0.31 -5.76
C PHE A 14 19.76 -0.94 -5.42
N LEU A 15 21.07 -0.81 -5.17
CA LEU A 15 21.90 -1.92 -4.70
C LEU A 15 21.41 -2.44 -3.34
N PHE A 16 21.21 -1.54 -2.36
CA PHE A 16 20.71 -1.92 -1.04
C PHE A 16 19.26 -2.42 -1.09
N PHE A 17 18.39 -1.77 -1.86
CA PHE A 17 17.00 -2.19 -2.04
C PHE A 17 16.93 -3.60 -2.63
N GLY A 18 17.70 -3.87 -3.69
CA GLY A 18 17.78 -5.20 -4.31
C GLY A 18 18.34 -6.25 -3.36
N LEU A 19 19.42 -5.93 -2.63
CA LEU A 19 20.01 -6.82 -1.64
C LEU A 19 19.01 -7.20 -0.54
N ILE A 20 18.28 -6.21 0.00
CA ILE A 20 17.21 -6.45 0.98
C ILE A 20 16.17 -7.43 0.43
N LEU A 21 15.70 -7.24 -0.80
CA LEU A 21 14.72 -8.15 -1.41
C LEU A 21 15.25 -9.58 -1.56
N VAL A 22 16.51 -9.74 -1.93
CA VAL A 22 17.15 -11.05 -2.10
C VAL A 22 17.36 -11.74 -0.76
N VAL A 23 17.86 -11.03 0.26
CA VAL A 23 18.10 -11.59 1.61
C VAL A 23 16.81 -11.98 2.29
N PHE A 24 15.75 -11.16 2.19
CA PHE A 24 14.47 -11.48 2.82
C PHE A 24 13.68 -12.58 2.09
N HIS A 25 14.07 -12.98 0.88
CA HIS A 25 13.34 -14.01 0.15
C HIS A 25 13.46 -15.39 0.83
N PRO A 26 14.67 -15.93 1.11
CA PRO A 26 14.81 -17.18 1.85
C PRO A 26 14.29 -17.05 3.29
N ILE A 27 14.46 -15.88 3.94
CA ILE A 27 13.90 -15.65 5.29
C ILE A 27 12.38 -15.82 5.27
N GLN A 28 11.68 -15.14 4.35
CA GLN A 28 10.23 -15.28 4.20
C GLN A 28 9.82 -16.71 3.87
N TRP A 29 10.58 -17.39 3.01
CA TRP A 29 10.31 -18.77 2.65
C TRP A 29 10.40 -19.71 3.86
N ILE A 30 11.47 -19.59 4.67
CA ILE A 30 11.66 -20.37 5.89
C ILE A 30 10.58 -20.03 6.91
N CYS A 31 10.32 -18.74 7.15
CA CYS A 31 9.26 -18.29 8.05
C CYS A 31 7.90 -18.89 7.69
N PHE A 32 7.54 -18.91 6.41
CA PHE A 32 6.27 -19.45 5.94
C PHE A 32 6.17 -20.97 6.08
N HIS A 33 7.19 -21.72 5.61
CA HIS A 33 7.11 -23.19 5.55
C HIS A 33 7.45 -23.88 6.86
N VAL A 34 8.29 -23.28 7.72
CA VAL A 34 8.74 -23.90 8.98
C VAL A 34 7.95 -23.37 10.17
N PHE A 35 7.67 -22.07 10.21
CA PHE A 35 7.09 -21.39 11.38
C PHE A 35 5.66 -20.88 11.15
N GLY A 36 5.14 -21.00 9.93
CA GLY A 36 3.78 -20.63 9.57
C GLY A 36 3.54 -19.14 9.33
N TYR A 37 2.25 -18.77 9.26
CA TYR A 37 1.82 -17.47 8.77
C TYR A 37 2.27 -16.28 9.63
N GLU A 38 2.22 -16.38 10.96
CA GLU A 38 2.58 -15.24 11.83
C GLU A 38 4.07 -14.91 11.75
N ALA A 39 4.94 -15.92 11.65
CA ALA A 39 6.36 -15.72 11.38
C ALA A 39 6.58 -15.09 10.00
N HIS A 40 5.87 -15.57 8.97
CA HIS A 40 5.93 -14.96 7.62
C HIS A 40 5.52 -13.48 7.66
N LYS A 41 4.40 -13.15 8.32
CA LYS A 41 3.94 -11.77 8.54
C LYS A 41 4.99 -10.92 9.28
N GLY A 42 5.63 -11.47 10.31
CA GLY A 42 6.74 -10.81 11.01
C GLY A 42 7.90 -10.46 10.08
N SER A 43 8.34 -11.43 9.27
CA SER A 43 9.42 -11.24 8.28
C SER A 43 9.06 -10.21 7.21
N VAL A 44 7.80 -10.18 6.74
CA VAL A 44 7.30 -9.18 5.79
C VAL A 44 7.26 -7.79 6.43
N SER A 45 6.90 -7.68 7.70
CA SER A 45 6.90 -6.40 8.42
C SER A 45 8.32 -5.86 8.55
N LEU A 46 9.27 -6.71 8.95
CA LEU A 46 10.68 -6.33 9.07
C LEU A 46 11.28 -5.95 7.71
N LEU A 47 10.98 -6.71 6.65
CA LEU A 47 11.35 -6.35 5.29
C LEU A 47 10.92 -4.92 4.95
N ASN A 48 9.65 -4.59 5.20
CA ASN A 48 9.13 -3.27 4.84
C ASN A 48 9.70 -2.14 5.72
N LEU A 49 10.08 -2.42 6.98
CA LEU A 49 10.90 -1.49 7.76
C LEU A 49 12.27 -1.28 7.09
N CYS A 50 12.97 -2.34 6.69
CA CYS A 50 14.27 -2.23 6.02
C CYS A 50 14.16 -1.44 4.70
N LEU A 51 13.13 -1.70 3.89
CA LEU A 51 12.86 -0.95 2.66
C LEU A 51 12.57 0.54 2.95
N LEU A 52 11.77 0.82 3.98
CA LEU A 52 11.50 2.19 4.45
C LEU A 52 12.80 2.91 4.88
N ARG A 53 13.65 2.24 5.67
CA ARG A 53 14.93 2.83 6.10
C ARG A 53 15.92 2.97 4.94
N CYS A 54 15.87 2.08 3.96
CA CYS A 54 16.72 2.16 2.76
C CYS A 54 16.52 3.47 2.00
N THR A 55 15.30 4.05 1.99
CA THR A 55 15.07 5.33 1.31
C THR A 55 15.71 6.52 2.03
N HIS A 56 16.20 6.36 3.27
CA HIS A 56 16.99 7.41 3.94
C HIS A 56 18.32 7.68 3.22
N LEU A 57 18.83 6.72 2.44
CA LEU A 57 19.98 6.95 1.54
C LEU A 57 19.69 8.04 0.49
N LEU A 58 18.41 8.24 0.16
CA LEU A 58 17.93 9.32 -0.71
C LEU A 58 17.57 10.58 0.08
N GLY A 59 17.77 10.62 1.40
CA GLY A 59 17.28 11.68 2.28
C GLY A 59 15.75 11.74 2.40
N THR A 60 15.04 10.67 2.02
CA THR A 60 13.58 10.61 2.18
C THR A 60 13.23 10.35 3.64
N THR A 61 12.29 11.12 4.16
CA THR A 61 11.73 11.00 5.52
C THR A 61 10.23 10.74 5.46
N TYR A 62 9.71 10.16 6.54
CA TYR A 62 8.32 9.77 6.66
C TYR A 62 7.69 10.30 7.93
N GLU A 63 6.44 10.69 7.80
CA GLU A 63 5.55 11.04 8.90
C GLU A 63 4.26 10.28 8.73
N PHE A 64 3.82 9.58 9.78
CA PHE A 64 2.61 8.77 9.76
C PHE A 64 1.70 9.24 10.88
N ASN A 65 0.77 10.12 10.54
CA ASN A 65 -0.14 10.79 11.44
C ASN A 65 -1.41 9.96 11.58
N ASN A 66 -1.59 9.33 12.74
CA ASN A 66 -2.81 8.61 13.07
C ASN A 66 -3.28 8.97 14.48
N PRO A 67 -4.19 9.95 14.63
CA PRO A 67 -4.77 10.31 15.92
C PRO A 67 -5.93 9.38 16.33
N HIS A 68 -6.31 8.43 15.47
CA HIS A 68 -7.50 7.61 15.66
C HIS A 68 -7.16 6.25 16.26
N HIS A 69 -8.00 5.79 17.19
CA HIS A 69 -7.98 4.41 17.64
C HIS A 69 -8.62 3.51 16.58
N ILE A 70 -7.82 2.63 15.98
CA ILE A 70 -8.29 1.69 14.96
C ILE A 70 -8.35 0.29 15.62
N PRO A 71 -9.51 -0.37 15.65
CA PRO A 71 -9.66 -1.68 16.26
C PRO A 71 -8.88 -2.76 15.50
N ILE A 72 -8.49 -3.83 16.20
CA ILE A 72 -7.80 -5.00 15.61
C ILE A 72 -8.73 -6.23 15.50
N GLU A 73 -9.90 -6.16 16.14
CA GLU A 73 -10.88 -7.23 16.30
C GLU A 73 -11.94 -7.26 15.20
N ARG A 74 -11.81 -6.38 14.18
CA ARG A 74 -12.69 -6.32 13.02
C ARG A 74 -11.90 -5.98 11.75
N PRO A 75 -12.38 -6.36 10.57
CA PRO A 75 -11.73 -6.04 9.31
C PRO A 75 -11.64 -4.54 9.05
N LEU A 76 -10.67 -4.14 8.22
CA LEU A 76 -10.55 -2.77 7.75
C LEU A 76 -10.50 -2.71 6.21
N ILE A 77 -11.00 -1.62 5.65
CA ILE A 77 -10.73 -1.23 4.27
C ILE A 77 -9.96 0.08 4.30
N LEU A 78 -8.65 0.00 4.06
CA LEU A 78 -7.78 1.16 3.94
C LEU A 78 -7.93 1.74 2.53
N VAL A 79 -8.47 2.95 2.43
CA VAL A 79 -8.76 3.64 1.16
C VAL A 79 -7.78 4.79 1.00
N LEU A 80 -6.92 4.73 -0.02
CA LEU A 80 -5.84 5.70 -0.19
C LEU A 80 -5.75 6.21 -1.63
N ASN A 81 -5.21 7.43 -1.78
CA ASN A 81 -4.64 7.86 -3.05
C ASN A 81 -3.31 7.13 -3.33
N HIS A 82 -2.86 7.11 -4.58
CA HIS A 82 -1.64 6.41 -4.99
C HIS A 82 -0.70 7.33 -5.76
N GLN A 83 0.54 7.48 -5.28
CA GLN A 83 1.53 8.39 -5.85
C GLN A 83 2.81 7.67 -6.28
N SER A 84 3.22 6.60 -5.59
CA SER A 84 4.39 5.84 -6.01
C SER A 84 4.41 4.41 -5.43
N MET A 85 5.37 3.59 -5.88
CA MET A 85 5.56 2.27 -5.25
C MET A 85 6.10 2.37 -3.81
N ASN A 86 6.64 3.53 -3.43
CA ASN A 86 7.11 3.80 -2.07
C ASN A 86 5.96 4.11 -1.10
N ASP A 87 4.71 4.11 -1.57
CA ASP A 87 3.51 4.13 -0.72
C ASP A 87 3.37 2.83 0.08
N ILE A 88 3.87 1.72 -0.46
CA ILE A 88 3.57 0.37 0.03
C ILE A 88 4.31 0.06 1.35
N PRO A 89 5.65 0.26 1.47
CA PRO A 89 6.35 -0.08 2.70
C PRO A 89 5.88 0.66 3.96
N PRO A 90 5.63 1.99 3.93
CA PRO A 90 5.06 2.70 5.07
C PRO A 90 3.72 2.12 5.53
N ILE A 91 2.80 1.84 4.59
CA ILE A 91 1.49 1.25 4.92
C ILE A 91 1.67 -0.11 5.57
N ILE A 92 2.50 -0.99 5.01
CA ILE A 92 2.76 -2.31 5.61
C ILE A 92 3.32 -2.17 7.02
N TRP A 93 4.28 -1.27 7.24
CA TRP A 93 4.97 -1.14 8.52
C TRP A 93 4.12 -0.48 9.61
N PHE A 94 3.53 0.68 9.32
CA PHE A 94 2.78 1.45 10.31
C PHE A 94 1.42 0.81 10.60
N MET A 95 0.79 0.18 9.59
CA MET A 95 -0.48 -0.55 9.77
C MET A 95 -0.28 -2.06 9.99
N ARG A 96 0.95 -2.53 10.30
CA ARG A 96 1.27 -3.97 10.42
C ARG A 96 0.40 -4.75 11.41
N LYS A 97 -0.12 -4.08 12.44
CA LYS A 97 -1.06 -4.66 13.42
C LYS A 97 -2.37 -5.11 12.77
N HIS A 98 -2.77 -4.51 11.65
CA HIS A 98 -3.99 -4.81 10.90
C HIS A 98 -3.75 -5.68 9.66
N HIS A 99 -2.55 -6.25 9.49
CA HIS A 99 -2.22 -7.19 8.40
C HIS A 99 -2.60 -6.69 6.99
N PRO A 100 -2.01 -5.60 6.46
CA PRO A 100 -2.40 -5.01 5.17
C PRO A 100 -2.27 -5.99 3.99
N LYS A 101 -3.37 -6.17 3.24
CA LYS A 101 -3.47 -7.02 2.04
C LYS A 101 -3.85 -6.20 0.82
N PHE A 102 -3.06 -6.29 -0.24
CA PHE A 102 -3.16 -5.37 -1.36
C PHE A 102 -3.90 -5.97 -2.55
N VAL A 103 -4.67 -5.14 -3.24
CA VAL A 103 -5.11 -5.40 -4.62
C VAL A 103 -3.94 -5.09 -5.56
N SER A 104 -3.27 -6.11 -6.07
CA SER A 104 -1.99 -6.00 -6.80
C SER A 104 -2.10 -6.45 -8.24
N LYS A 105 -1.25 -5.91 -9.11
CA LYS A 105 -1.12 -6.36 -10.50
C LYS A 105 -0.66 -7.82 -10.59
N ILE A 106 -1.28 -8.63 -11.44
CA ILE A 106 -0.96 -10.05 -11.60
C ILE A 106 0.50 -10.30 -11.99
N GLU A 107 1.10 -9.40 -12.76
CA GLU A 107 2.49 -9.46 -13.19
C GLU A 107 3.48 -9.39 -12.02
N LEU A 108 3.10 -8.76 -10.90
CA LEU A 108 3.94 -8.69 -9.70
C LEU A 108 4.00 -10.01 -8.94
N GLY A 109 3.14 -10.97 -9.26
CA GLY A 109 3.11 -12.30 -8.66
C GLY A 109 4.29 -13.19 -9.07
N LYS A 110 5.16 -12.74 -9.97
CA LYS A 110 6.33 -13.49 -10.46
C LYS A 110 7.53 -12.57 -10.68
N GLY A 111 8.74 -13.11 -10.48
CA GLY A 111 10.00 -12.47 -10.90
C GLY A 111 10.61 -11.45 -9.95
N ILE A 112 9.93 -11.03 -8.86
CA ILE A 112 10.48 -10.07 -7.90
C ILE A 112 10.76 -10.79 -6.57
N PRO A 113 12.04 -10.98 -6.17
CA PRO A 113 12.40 -11.59 -4.89
C PRO A 113 11.68 -10.90 -3.74
N SER A 114 11.31 -11.69 -2.72
CA SER A 114 10.48 -11.27 -1.58
C SER A 114 9.05 -10.78 -1.91
N VAL A 115 8.88 -9.85 -2.88
CA VAL A 115 7.60 -9.25 -3.24
C VAL A 115 6.66 -10.27 -3.86
N SER A 116 7.09 -10.98 -4.90
CA SER A 116 6.25 -11.99 -5.56
C SER A 116 5.91 -13.15 -4.63
N PHE A 117 6.83 -13.50 -3.72
CA PHE A 117 6.56 -14.52 -2.71
C PHE A 117 5.48 -14.06 -1.74
N ASN A 118 5.60 -12.86 -1.17
CA ASN A 118 4.60 -12.29 -0.28
C ASN A 118 3.24 -12.10 -0.98
N LEU A 119 3.21 -11.67 -2.24
CA LEU A 119 1.95 -11.50 -2.97
C LEU A 119 1.20 -12.81 -3.19
N ARG A 120 1.92 -13.95 -3.30
CA ARG A 120 1.30 -15.27 -3.47
C ARG A 120 0.88 -15.93 -2.15
N HIS A 121 1.60 -15.69 -1.06
CA HIS A 121 1.42 -16.41 0.22
C HIS A 121 0.89 -15.53 1.37
N GLY A 122 1.00 -14.21 1.24
CA GLY A 122 0.68 -13.24 2.29
C GLY A 122 -0.78 -12.85 2.39
N GLY A 123 -1.65 -13.32 1.48
CA GLY A 123 -3.10 -13.05 1.48
C GLY A 123 -3.56 -11.84 0.65
N SER A 124 -2.66 -11.19 -0.08
CA SER A 124 -2.99 -10.20 -1.10
C SER A 124 -3.63 -10.87 -2.32
N VAL A 125 -4.28 -10.10 -3.19
CA VAL A 125 -4.88 -10.63 -4.42
C VAL A 125 -4.19 -10.05 -5.65
N LEU A 126 -4.08 -10.89 -6.69
CA LEU A 126 -3.47 -10.56 -7.96
C LEU A 126 -4.57 -10.40 -9.03
N ILE A 127 -4.69 -9.20 -9.57
CA ILE A 127 -5.69 -8.83 -10.58
C ILE A 127 -5.06 -8.64 -11.95
N ASP A 128 -5.73 -9.14 -12.97
CA ASP A 128 -5.48 -8.74 -14.35
C ASP A 128 -6.29 -7.47 -14.64
N ARG A 129 -5.59 -6.38 -14.98
CA ARG A 129 -6.25 -5.10 -15.27
C ARG A 129 -6.94 -5.07 -16.63
N LYS A 130 -6.65 -6.06 -17.49
CA LYS A 130 -7.31 -6.25 -18.79
C LYS A 130 -8.56 -7.11 -18.67
N ASP A 131 -8.73 -7.85 -17.58
CA ASP A 131 -9.91 -8.68 -17.29
C ASP A 131 -10.63 -8.14 -16.04
N SER A 132 -11.62 -7.26 -16.28
CA SER A 132 -12.43 -6.66 -15.21
C SER A 132 -13.20 -7.70 -14.40
N LYS A 133 -13.64 -8.81 -15.02
CA LYS A 133 -14.38 -9.87 -14.34
C LYS A 133 -13.47 -10.62 -13.37
N GLN A 134 -12.27 -11.00 -13.81
CA GLN A 134 -11.26 -11.61 -12.94
C GLN A 134 -10.90 -10.68 -11.77
N ALA A 135 -10.70 -9.39 -12.05
CA ALA A 135 -10.36 -8.40 -11.02
C ALA A 135 -11.44 -8.30 -9.93
N LEU A 136 -12.72 -8.19 -10.33
CA LEU A 136 -13.83 -8.11 -9.39
C LEU A 136 -14.00 -9.40 -8.56
N VAL A 137 -13.79 -10.57 -9.17
CA VAL A 137 -13.80 -11.87 -8.45
C VAL A 137 -12.71 -11.91 -7.38
N GLN A 138 -11.51 -11.45 -7.69
CA GLN A 138 -10.40 -11.40 -6.74
C GLN A 138 -10.63 -10.38 -5.62
N ILE A 139 -11.18 -9.21 -5.94
CA ILE A 139 -11.54 -8.21 -4.93
C ILE A 139 -12.64 -8.75 -4.00
N ALA A 140 -13.64 -9.46 -4.53
CA ALA A 140 -14.66 -10.12 -3.70
C ALA A 140 -14.05 -11.19 -2.78
N LYS A 141 -13.09 -11.99 -3.29
CA LYS A 141 -12.32 -12.94 -2.47
C LYS A 141 -11.54 -12.25 -1.36
N LEU A 142 -10.93 -11.09 -1.65
CA LEU A 142 -10.23 -10.30 -0.65
C LEU A 142 -11.18 -9.80 0.44
N GLY A 143 -12.37 -9.31 0.07
CA GLY A 143 -13.40 -8.90 1.03
C GLY A 143 -13.75 -10.02 2.00
N LYS A 144 -14.12 -11.20 1.46
CA LYS A 144 -14.42 -12.38 2.29
C LYS A 144 -13.25 -12.81 3.18
N TYR A 145 -12.03 -12.67 2.67
CA TYR A 145 -10.82 -13.00 3.42
C TYR A 145 -10.60 -12.06 4.61
N ILE A 146 -10.70 -10.74 4.40
CA ILE A 146 -10.50 -9.79 5.50
C ILE A 146 -11.60 -9.94 6.55
N GLU A 147 -12.84 -10.15 6.10
CA GLU A 147 -14.02 -10.41 6.96
C GLU A 147 -13.79 -11.61 7.86
N LYS A 148 -13.29 -12.71 7.30
CA LYS A 148 -13.05 -13.95 8.04
C LYS A 148 -11.93 -13.84 9.08
N TYR A 149 -10.89 -13.05 8.81
CA TYR A 149 -9.65 -13.08 9.59
C TYR A 149 -9.37 -11.79 10.37
N ASN A 150 -10.28 -10.81 10.37
CA ASN A 150 -10.07 -9.48 10.97
C ASN A 150 -8.78 -8.81 10.48
N ARG A 151 -8.59 -8.81 9.15
CA ARG A 151 -7.41 -8.21 8.49
C ARG A 151 -7.82 -6.96 7.73
N SER A 152 -6.86 -6.27 7.13
CA SER A 152 -7.13 -5.08 6.34
C SER A 152 -6.89 -5.30 4.85
N ALA A 153 -7.79 -4.79 4.03
CA ALA A 153 -7.60 -4.65 2.60
C ALA A 153 -7.09 -3.24 2.30
N VAL A 154 -6.08 -3.13 1.45
CA VAL A 154 -5.54 -1.88 0.92
C VAL A 154 -5.97 -1.74 -0.51
N ILE A 155 -6.68 -0.65 -0.80
CA ILE A 155 -7.16 -0.34 -2.14
C ILE A 155 -6.82 1.11 -2.49
N PHE A 156 -6.40 1.27 -3.75
CA PHE A 156 -6.12 2.56 -4.38
C PHE A 156 -7.19 2.78 -5.47
N PRO A 157 -8.34 3.40 -5.15
CA PRO A 157 -9.48 3.41 -6.05
C PRO A 157 -9.24 4.21 -7.35
N GLU A 158 -8.19 5.03 -7.41
CA GLU A 158 -7.72 5.68 -8.66
C GLU A 158 -7.31 4.68 -9.76
N GLY A 159 -6.98 3.44 -9.38
CA GLY A 159 -6.50 2.38 -10.27
C GLY A 159 -5.09 2.60 -10.86
N THR A 160 -4.56 3.82 -10.81
CA THR A 160 -3.22 4.19 -11.29
C THR A 160 -2.58 5.22 -10.38
N ARG A 161 -1.26 5.38 -10.50
CA ARG A 161 -0.51 6.37 -9.71
C ARG A 161 -0.69 7.77 -10.29
N SER A 162 -0.91 8.75 -9.43
CA SER A 162 -0.67 10.16 -9.73
C SER A 162 0.84 10.41 -9.92
N ARG A 163 1.19 11.20 -10.93
CA ARG A 163 2.58 11.57 -11.25
C ARG A 163 2.94 13.00 -10.86
N ASN A 164 1.95 13.79 -10.47
CA ASN A 164 2.06 15.20 -10.13
C ASN A 164 1.52 15.49 -8.73
N GLY A 165 1.13 14.46 -7.97
CA GLY A 165 0.60 14.59 -6.62
C GLY A 165 -0.90 14.81 -6.53
N VAL A 166 -1.57 15.19 -7.64
CA VAL A 166 -3.02 15.35 -7.71
C VAL A 166 -3.67 13.99 -7.92
N PRO A 167 -4.51 13.48 -6.99
CA PRO A 167 -5.22 12.23 -7.19
C PRO A 167 -6.18 12.30 -8.36
N LYS A 168 -6.43 11.16 -8.99
CA LYS A 168 -7.51 10.97 -9.94
C LYS A 168 -8.82 10.69 -9.21
N LYS A 169 -9.92 10.82 -9.96
CA LYS A 169 -11.23 10.37 -9.51
C LYS A 169 -11.22 8.88 -9.16
N PHE A 170 -11.90 8.52 -8.08
CA PHE A 170 -12.05 7.14 -7.65
C PHE A 170 -12.88 6.34 -8.67
N GLN A 171 -12.46 5.10 -8.89
CA GLN A 171 -13.22 4.09 -9.61
C GLN A 171 -13.99 3.25 -8.58
N PRO A 172 -15.30 3.49 -8.40
CA PRO A 172 -16.03 3.02 -7.22
C PRO A 172 -16.28 1.51 -7.22
N THR A 173 -16.31 0.87 -8.40
CA THR A 173 -16.77 -0.53 -8.54
C THR A 173 -15.97 -1.52 -7.70
N GLY A 174 -14.64 -1.43 -7.70
CA GLY A 174 -13.81 -2.33 -6.90
C GLY A 174 -14.02 -2.12 -5.40
N LEU A 175 -14.08 -0.85 -4.97
CA LEU A 175 -14.33 -0.50 -3.57
C LEU A 175 -15.72 -0.95 -3.11
N ARG A 176 -16.75 -0.79 -3.94
CA ARG A 176 -18.12 -1.25 -3.68
C ARG A 176 -18.17 -2.78 -3.47
N ILE A 177 -17.52 -3.55 -4.34
CA ILE A 177 -17.46 -5.01 -4.21
C ILE A 177 -16.71 -5.42 -2.94
N LEU A 178 -15.62 -4.72 -2.60
CA LEU A 178 -14.85 -4.98 -1.40
C LEU A 178 -15.69 -4.73 -0.13
N MET A 179 -16.36 -3.57 -0.03
CA MET A 179 -17.25 -3.23 1.08
C MET A 179 -18.43 -4.20 1.21
N LYS A 180 -19.04 -4.62 0.08
CA LYS A 180 -20.14 -5.60 0.10
C LYS A 180 -19.71 -6.98 0.63
N ASN A 181 -18.47 -7.39 0.37
CA ASN A 181 -17.94 -8.69 0.82
C ASN A 181 -17.24 -8.63 2.18
N ALA A 182 -17.12 -7.43 2.77
CA ALA A 182 -16.61 -7.21 4.11
C ALA A 182 -17.54 -6.24 4.88
N PRO A 183 -18.79 -6.65 5.15
CA PRO A 183 -19.80 -5.77 5.71
C PRO A 183 -19.44 -5.25 7.11
N SER A 184 -18.67 -5.99 7.91
CA SER A 184 -18.23 -5.50 9.23
C SER A 184 -17.00 -4.61 9.17
N ALA A 185 -16.46 -4.33 7.97
CA ALA A 185 -15.22 -3.57 7.85
C ALA A 185 -15.39 -2.09 8.18
N LEU A 186 -14.45 -1.58 8.97
CA LEU A 186 -14.29 -0.15 9.18
C LEU A 186 -13.50 0.44 8.00
N ILE A 187 -14.02 1.50 7.39
CA ILE A 187 -13.39 2.17 6.25
C ILE A 187 -12.45 3.23 6.82
N VAL A 188 -11.17 3.15 6.46
CA VAL A 188 -10.12 4.04 6.97
C VAL A 188 -9.52 4.80 5.78
N PRO A 189 -9.97 6.04 5.51
CA PRO A 189 -9.37 6.88 4.48
C PRO A 189 -8.00 7.37 4.92
N ILE A 190 -7.01 7.38 4.02
CA ILE A 190 -5.65 7.88 4.30
C ILE A 190 -5.16 8.71 3.11
N SER A 191 -4.70 9.93 3.37
CA SER A 191 -4.04 10.76 2.36
C SER A 191 -2.53 10.53 2.38
N ILE A 192 -1.95 10.35 1.20
CA ILE A 192 -0.51 10.23 0.97
C ILE A 192 -0.04 11.47 0.22
N ASN A 193 0.95 12.16 0.78
CA ASN A 193 1.52 13.36 0.18
C ASN A 193 3.00 13.19 -0.17
N ASN A 194 3.43 13.87 -1.23
CA ASN A 194 4.82 13.98 -1.70
C ASN A 194 5.51 12.69 -2.16
N SER A 195 4.89 11.51 -2.06
CA SER A 195 5.50 10.26 -2.51
C SER A 195 5.81 10.25 -4.02
N TRP A 196 5.02 10.98 -4.82
CA TRP A 196 5.27 11.17 -6.26
C TRP A 196 6.62 11.84 -6.53
N LYS A 197 7.13 12.65 -5.59
CA LYS A 197 8.41 13.36 -5.74
C LYS A 197 9.60 12.41 -5.81
N MET A 198 9.49 11.18 -5.29
CA MET A 198 10.51 10.14 -5.49
C MET A 198 10.66 9.72 -6.95
N LEU A 199 9.62 9.90 -7.78
CA LEU A 199 9.62 9.58 -9.21
C LEU A 199 9.47 10.82 -10.11
N ARG A 200 9.71 12.02 -9.58
CA ARG A 200 9.55 13.29 -10.33
C ARG A 200 10.42 13.40 -11.59
N TYR A 201 11.51 12.63 -11.65
CA TYR A 201 12.42 12.58 -12.81
C TYR A 201 12.18 11.34 -13.69
N GLY A 202 11.09 10.61 -13.48
CA GLY A 202 10.84 9.32 -14.11
C GLY A 202 11.31 8.15 -13.22
N LYS A 203 11.71 7.04 -13.85
CA LYS A 203 12.15 5.84 -13.10
C LYS A 203 13.59 5.94 -12.59
N PHE A 204 14.39 6.86 -13.13
CA PHE A 204 15.78 7.08 -12.73
C PHE A 204 16.26 8.48 -13.17
N PRO A 205 16.97 9.24 -12.30
CA PRO A 205 17.22 8.94 -10.89
C PRO A 205 15.97 9.16 -10.03
N TYR A 206 15.97 8.64 -8.81
CA TYR A 206 14.91 8.94 -7.84
C TYR A 206 15.07 10.36 -7.29
N GLY A 207 13.96 10.99 -6.93
CA GLY A 207 14.01 12.25 -6.19
C GLY A 207 14.61 12.06 -4.80
N ILE A 208 15.38 13.04 -4.33
CA ILE A 208 16.06 13.04 -3.03
C ILE A 208 15.50 14.12 -2.10
N GLY A 209 15.63 13.94 -0.78
CA GLY A 209 15.24 14.92 0.23
C GLY A 209 13.73 15.09 0.41
N ASN A 210 12.93 14.05 0.13
CA ASN A 210 11.47 14.16 0.17
C ASN A 210 10.93 13.91 1.58
N ARG A 211 9.99 14.73 2.04
CA ARG A 211 9.17 14.44 3.24
C ARG A 211 7.82 13.90 2.81
N ILE A 212 7.60 12.60 3.03
CA ILE A 212 6.36 11.89 2.66
C ILE A 212 5.48 11.82 3.90
N THR A 213 4.24 12.29 3.81
CA THR A 213 3.27 12.22 4.92
C THR A 213 2.15 11.25 4.59
N PHE A 214 1.66 10.59 5.63
CA PHE A 214 0.49 9.74 5.62
C PHE A 214 -0.44 10.25 6.72
N ASP A 215 -1.61 10.73 6.31
CA ASP A 215 -2.56 11.35 7.21
C ASP A 215 -3.81 10.47 7.25
N VAL A 216 -4.00 9.78 8.38
CA VAL A 216 -5.15 8.90 8.62
C VAL A 216 -6.34 9.75 9.03
N HIS A 217 -7.45 9.60 8.31
CA HIS A 217 -8.68 10.34 8.57
C HIS A 217 -9.63 9.58 9.49
N GLN A 218 -10.63 10.30 10.00
CA GLN A 218 -11.68 9.72 10.82
C GLN A 218 -12.30 8.50 10.13
N PRO A 219 -12.21 7.30 10.75
CA PRO A 219 -12.80 6.10 10.20
C PRO A 219 -14.31 6.22 9.98
N ILE A 220 -14.83 5.50 9.00
CA ILE A 220 -16.23 5.52 8.59
C ILE A 220 -16.82 4.11 8.78
N GLU A 221 -17.97 4.03 9.45
CA GLU A 221 -18.70 2.77 9.60
C GLU A 221 -19.38 2.35 8.29
N ASN A 222 -19.32 1.05 7.99
CA ASN A 222 -19.99 0.51 6.81
C ASN A 222 -21.49 0.29 7.08
N GLN A 223 -22.28 1.34 6.93
CA GLN A 223 -23.73 1.34 7.19
C GLN A 223 -24.58 0.87 6.00
N GLY A 224 -23.96 0.38 4.91
CA GLY A 224 -24.66 -0.20 3.76
C GLY A 224 -25.01 0.77 2.61
N GLU A 225 -25.04 2.09 2.84
CA GLU A 225 -25.17 3.08 1.76
C GLU A 225 -23.82 3.30 1.03
N LEU A 226 -23.43 2.31 0.23
CA LEU A 226 -22.05 2.21 -0.29
C LEU A 226 -21.61 3.42 -1.12
N ASP A 227 -22.50 4.01 -1.92
CA ASP A 227 -22.11 5.14 -2.80
C ASP A 227 -21.81 6.41 -1.98
N GLY A 228 -22.60 6.68 -0.93
CA GLY A 228 -22.33 7.76 0.02
C GLY A 228 -21.03 7.52 0.80
N LEU A 229 -20.79 6.29 1.26
CA LEU A 229 -19.55 5.91 1.94
C LEU A 229 -18.31 6.09 1.06
N ILE A 230 -18.41 5.75 -0.23
CA ILE A 230 -17.32 5.94 -1.19
C ILE A 230 -17.07 7.43 -1.44
N ALA A 231 -18.12 8.23 -1.62
CA ALA A 231 -18.00 9.67 -1.82
C ALA A 231 -17.33 10.35 -0.61
N MET A 232 -17.75 10.00 0.62
CA MET A 232 -17.12 10.50 1.85
C MET A 232 -15.65 10.08 1.96
N ALA A 233 -15.30 8.85 1.57
CA ALA A 233 -13.91 8.40 1.57
C ALA A 233 -13.07 9.15 0.53
N GLU A 234 -13.60 9.39 -0.67
CA GLU A 234 -12.93 10.19 -1.72
C GLU A 234 -12.73 11.63 -1.26
N GLU A 235 -13.76 12.26 -0.68
CA GLU A 235 -13.69 13.61 -0.12
C GLU A 235 -12.61 13.71 0.97
N LYS A 236 -12.61 12.81 1.96
CA LYS A 236 -11.59 12.83 3.02
C LYS A 236 -10.18 12.65 2.48
N VAL A 237 -9.98 11.68 1.58
CA VAL A 237 -8.66 11.44 0.96
C VAL A 237 -8.20 12.65 0.15
N THR A 238 -9.09 13.29 -0.60
CA THR A 238 -8.75 14.43 -1.47
C THR A 238 -8.56 15.73 -0.68
N ALA A 239 -9.33 15.96 0.38
CA ALA A 239 -9.19 17.11 1.28
C ALA A 239 -7.85 17.10 2.04
N GLY A 240 -7.30 15.92 2.34
CA GLY A 240 -5.98 15.78 2.95
C GLY A 240 -4.79 15.91 1.99
N ILE A 241 -4.99 16.25 0.71
CA ILE A 241 -3.91 16.39 -0.26
C ILE A 241 -3.29 17.78 -0.21
N ASN A 242 -2.00 17.80 0.07
CA ASN A 242 -1.15 18.98 -0.09
C ASN A 242 -0.82 19.15 -1.57
N LEU A 243 -1.59 20.00 -2.25
CA LEU A 243 -1.35 20.29 -3.66
C LEU A 243 0.06 20.85 -3.87
N PRO A 244 0.76 20.44 -4.94
CA PRO A 244 2.03 21.05 -5.30
C PRO A 244 1.82 22.54 -5.53
N LYS A 245 2.66 23.36 -4.89
CA LYS A 245 2.84 24.77 -5.29
C LYS A 245 3.58 24.84 -6.63
#